data_AF-A0A016UGJ3-F1
#
_entry.id   AF-A0A016UGJ3-F1
#
_cell.length_a   1.000
_cell.length_b   1.000
_cell.length_c   1.000
_cell.angle_alpha   90.00
_cell.angle_beta   90.00
_cell.angle_gamma   90.00
#
_symmetry.space_group_name_H-M   'P 1'
#
loop_
_entity.id
_entity.type
_entity.pdbx_description
1 polymer ?
#
loop_
_entity_poly.entity_id
_entity_poly.type
_entity_poly.pdbx_seq_one_letter_code
_entity_poly.pdbx_strand_id
1 'polypeptide(L)'
;MTAVVAIVKSLLFSDDCGSYSNTRQIMDELAIDDYTFSDMLLFREVCLVVSRRSANLSAAAIACVLNRVRRPRMLVAIDGSTYKYHPFFDHWVTDKVKELIDPGLEFKIVQTGDGSGKGAALIAAIVTRVKRAEEKRKKDEEARLLREAAEEEKRRRAEEERLRLEAEEREREKQAEEERSRKMTELLSYGEDRVKEEQNHYITLED
;
A
#
# COMPACT_ATOMS: atom_id res chain seq x y z
N MET A 1 36.04 -5.01 -14.99
CA MET A 1 35.28 -6.29 -15.04
C MET A 1 34.91 -6.69 -16.46
N THR A 2 34.49 -5.76 -17.33
CA THR A 2 34.23 -6.01 -18.76
C THR A 2 35.44 -6.61 -19.50
N ALA A 3 36.66 -6.15 -19.21
CA ALA A 3 37.89 -6.70 -19.79
C ALA A 3 38.04 -8.20 -19.51
N VAL A 4 37.91 -8.65 -18.25
CA VAL A 4 38.05 -10.07 -17.89
C VAL A 4 36.97 -10.93 -18.56
N VAL A 5 35.75 -10.42 -18.65
CA VAL A 5 34.65 -11.11 -19.33
C VAL A 5 34.87 -11.20 -20.84
N ALA A 6 35.38 -10.13 -21.46
CA ALA A 6 35.78 -10.13 -22.87
C ALA A 6 36.95 -11.09 -23.12
N ILE A 7 38.00 -11.06 -22.28
CA ILE A 7 39.15 -11.97 -22.33
C ILE A 7 38.67 -13.43 -22.25
N VAL A 8 37.90 -13.81 -21.23
CA VAL A 8 37.45 -15.21 -21.08
C VAL A 8 36.52 -15.64 -22.22
N LYS A 9 35.72 -14.73 -22.78
CA LYS A 9 34.91 -15.01 -23.97
C LYS A 9 35.79 -15.24 -25.21
N SER A 10 36.79 -14.39 -25.43
CA SER A 10 37.74 -14.49 -26.54
C SER A 10 38.62 -15.75 -26.46
N LEU A 11 39.03 -16.14 -25.25
CA LEU A 11 39.89 -17.29 -24.97
C LEU A 11 39.29 -18.65 -25.35
N LEU A 12 37.97 -18.74 -25.49
CA LEU A 12 37.25 -20.01 -25.63
C LEU A 12 36.45 -20.14 -26.92
N PHE A 13 36.05 -19.03 -27.52
CA PHE A 13 35.15 -19.05 -28.68
C PHE A 13 35.77 -18.50 -29.96
N SER A 14 36.92 -17.84 -29.89
CA SER A 14 37.49 -17.12 -31.05
C SER A 14 38.95 -17.41 -31.32
N ASP A 15 39.76 -17.65 -30.28
CA ASP A 15 41.15 -18.07 -30.48
C ASP A 15 41.23 -19.60 -30.57
N ASP A 16 41.05 -20.15 -31.78
CA ASP A 16 41.50 -21.51 -32.09
C ASP A 16 43.01 -21.63 -31.81
N CYS A 17 43.43 -22.80 -31.32
CA CYS A 17 44.79 -23.10 -30.89
C CYS A 17 45.85 -22.51 -31.84
N GLY A 18 46.58 -21.51 -31.36
CA GLY A 18 47.75 -20.93 -32.06
C GLY A 18 47.62 -19.48 -32.53
N SER A 19 46.40 -18.92 -32.64
CA SER A 19 46.24 -17.57 -33.20
C SER A 19 46.19 -16.43 -32.17
N TYR A 20 45.79 -16.68 -30.91
CA TYR A 20 45.77 -15.72 -29.77
C TYR A 20 45.47 -14.25 -30.12
N SER A 21 44.66 -14.00 -31.15
CA SER A 21 44.60 -12.69 -31.81
C SER A 21 43.85 -11.70 -30.94
N ASN A 22 42.84 -12.19 -30.24
CA ASN A 22 42.11 -11.41 -29.25
C ASN A 22 42.96 -11.12 -28.01
N THR A 23 43.74 -12.09 -27.56
CA THR A 23 44.64 -11.89 -26.41
C THR A 23 45.68 -10.82 -26.74
N ARG A 24 46.25 -10.85 -27.95
CA ARG A 24 47.16 -9.80 -28.45
C ARG A 24 46.49 -8.43 -28.47
N GLN A 25 45.31 -8.33 -29.08
CA GLN A 25 44.57 -7.07 -29.12
C GLN A 25 44.35 -6.50 -27.72
N ILE A 26 44.04 -7.34 -26.74
CA ILE A 26 43.82 -6.89 -25.36
C ILE A 26 45.13 -6.45 -24.70
N MET A 27 46.25 -7.14 -24.96
CA MET A 27 47.57 -6.71 -24.47
C MET A 27 47.97 -5.37 -25.08
N ASP A 28 47.69 -5.17 -26.38
CA ASP A 28 47.92 -3.90 -27.09
C ASP A 28 47.01 -2.78 -26.54
N GLU A 29 45.72 -3.06 -26.26
CA GLU A 29 44.79 -2.13 -25.60
C GLU A 29 45.23 -1.76 -24.17
N LEU A 30 45.92 -2.68 -23.49
CA LEU A 30 46.52 -2.45 -22.18
C LEU A 30 47.89 -1.76 -22.27
N ALA A 31 48.37 -1.42 -23.48
CA ALA A 31 49.67 -0.82 -23.75
C ALA A 31 50.83 -1.63 -23.15
N ILE A 32 50.75 -2.96 -23.23
CA ILE A 32 51.82 -3.87 -22.86
C ILE A 32 52.63 -4.16 -24.12
N ASP A 33 53.83 -3.61 -24.21
CA ASP A 33 54.76 -3.87 -25.30
C ASP A 33 55.66 -5.09 -25.00
N ASP A 34 56.30 -5.65 -26.03
CA ASP A 34 57.30 -6.73 -25.93
C ASP A 34 56.86 -8.02 -25.20
N TYR A 35 55.57 -8.38 -25.26
CA TYR A 35 55.06 -9.61 -24.64
C TYR A 35 55.46 -10.87 -25.42
N THR A 36 55.77 -11.94 -24.68
CA THR A 36 56.06 -13.25 -25.25
C THR A 36 54.81 -14.12 -25.37
N PHE A 37 54.93 -15.23 -26.09
CA PHE A 37 53.89 -16.26 -26.11
C PHE A 37 53.57 -16.81 -24.72
N SER A 38 54.60 -16.98 -23.87
CA SER A 38 54.45 -17.44 -22.49
C SER A 38 53.65 -16.45 -21.64
N ASP A 39 53.83 -15.14 -21.86
CA ASP A 39 53.09 -14.11 -21.12
C ASP A 39 51.60 -14.12 -21.46
N MET A 40 51.25 -14.36 -22.74
CA MET A 40 49.86 -14.52 -23.15
C MET A 40 49.19 -15.75 -22.52
N LEU A 41 49.92 -16.87 -22.41
CA LEU A 41 49.44 -18.07 -21.72
C LEU A 41 49.24 -17.82 -20.22
N LEU A 42 50.18 -17.13 -19.57
CA LEU A 42 50.06 -16.81 -18.15
C LEU A 42 48.91 -15.84 -17.90
N PHE A 43 48.77 -14.81 -18.73
CA PHE A 43 47.69 -13.84 -18.66
C PHE A 43 46.31 -14.52 -18.76
N ARG A 44 46.18 -15.46 -19.69
CA ARG A 44 44.99 -16.32 -19.82
C ARG A 44 44.70 -17.08 -18.54
N GLU A 45 45.70 -17.78 -18.00
CA GLU A 45 45.53 -18.64 -16.83
C GLU A 45 45.11 -17.82 -15.61
N VAL A 46 45.74 -16.66 -15.40
CA VAL A 46 45.36 -15.73 -14.34
C VAL A 46 43.90 -15.30 -14.47
N CYS A 47 43.46 -14.92 -15.68
CA CYS A 47 42.07 -14.52 -15.92
C CYS A 47 41.08 -15.67 -15.61
N LEU A 48 41.40 -16.90 -16.00
CA LEU A 48 40.58 -18.08 -15.71
C LEU A 48 40.49 -18.35 -14.20
N VAL A 49 41.63 -18.35 -13.49
CA VAL A 49 41.68 -18.58 -12.05
C VAL A 49 40.91 -17.51 -11.28
N VAL A 50 41.06 -16.24 -11.64
CA VAL A 50 40.36 -15.11 -11.01
C VAL A 50 38.85 -15.24 -11.22
N SER A 51 38.41 -15.50 -12.45
CA SER A 51 36.99 -15.68 -12.76
C SER A 51 36.38 -16.87 -12.04
N ARG A 52 37.10 -18.00 -11.98
CA ARG A 52 36.64 -19.20 -11.28
C ARG A 52 36.57 -18.99 -9.77
N ARG A 53 37.53 -18.26 -9.19
CA ARG A 53 37.49 -17.87 -7.77
C ARG A 53 36.29 -16.98 -7.47
N SER A 54 36.00 -16.02 -8.34
CA SER A 54 34.83 -15.13 -8.22
C SER A 54 33.52 -15.91 -8.25
N ALA A 55 33.38 -16.85 -9.20
CA ALA A 55 32.22 -17.75 -9.27
C ALA A 55 32.05 -18.59 -8.00
N ASN A 56 33.13 -19.18 -7.49
CA ASN A 56 33.09 -20.00 -6.27
C ASN A 56 32.67 -19.20 -5.03
N LEU A 57 33.19 -17.98 -4.88
CA LEU A 57 32.83 -17.12 -3.75
C LEU A 57 31.36 -16.69 -3.81
N SER A 58 30.88 -16.38 -5.02
CA SER A 58 29.47 -16.04 -5.26
C SER A 58 28.55 -17.22 -4.97
N ALA A 59 28.95 -18.42 -5.39
CA ALA A 59 28.26 -19.67 -5.09
C ALA A 59 28.19 -19.96 -3.58
N ALA A 60 29.28 -19.73 -2.84
CA ALA A 60 29.28 -19.91 -1.39
C ALA A 60 28.30 -18.97 -0.68
N ALA A 61 28.20 -17.72 -1.12
CA ALA A 61 27.22 -16.77 -0.59
C ALA A 61 25.77 -17.23 -0.87
N ILE A 62 25.49 -17.69 -2.09
CA ILE A 62 24.18 -18.24 -2.47
C ILE A 62 23.85 -19.48 -1.63
N ALA A 63 24.77 -20.44 -1.54
CA ALA A 63 24.58 -21.66 -0.77
C ALA A 63 24.32 -21.38 0.72
N CYS A 64 25.03 -20.42 1.31
CA CYS A 64 24.80 -19.97 2.68
C CYS A 64 23.34 -19.52 2.91
N VAL A 65 22.80 -18.70 2.00
CA VAL A 65 21.41 -18.23 2.09
C VAL A 65 20.42 -19.38 1.87
N LEU A 66 20.66 -20.25 0.89
CA LEU A 66 19.80 -21.41 0.62
C LEU A 66 19.74 -22.36 1.84
N ASN A 67 20.90 -22.66 2.43
CA ASN A 67 21.01 -23.49 3.64
C ASN A 67 20.43 -22.80 4.88
N ARG A 68 20.35 -21.46 4.91
CA ARG A 68 19.68 -20.73 5.98
C ARG A 68 18.16 -20.76 5.86
N VAL A 69 17.63 -20.65 4.64
CA VAL A 69 16.19 -20.56 4.35
C VAL A 69 15.53 -21.94 4.33
N ARG A 70 16.19 -22.96 3.77
CA ARG A 70 15.77 -24.38 3.75
C ARG A 70 14.33 -24.61 3.29
N ARG A 71 13.91 -23.92 2.22
CA ARG A 71 12.60 -24.12 1.61
C ARG A 71 12.65 -25.13 0.47
N PRO A 72 11.57 -25.88 0.22
CA PRO A 72 11.48 -26.71 -0.97
C PRO A 72 11.45 -25.82 -2.23
N ARG A 73 12.17 -26.23 -3.28
CA ARG A 73 12.17 -25.61 -4.62
C ARG A 73 12.42 -24.10 -4.61
N MET A 74 13.65 -23.71 -4.28
CA MET A 74 14.06 -22.32 -4.24
C MET A 74 14.48 -21.80 -5.62
N LEU A 75 14.17 -20.55 -5.92
CA LEU A 75 14.60 -19.88 -7.14
C LEU A 75 15.52 -18.72 -6.79
N VAL A 76 16.71 -18.69 -7.38
CA VAL A 76 17.69 -17.62 -7.19
C VAL A 76 17.72 -16.78 -8.45
N ALA A 77 17.19 -15.56 -8.35
CA ALA A 77 17.25 -14.58 -9.41
C ALA A 77 18.62 -13.88 -9.39
N ILE A 78 19.36 -13.94 -10.50
CA ILE A 78 20.66 -13.29 -10.65
C ILE A 78 20.60 -12.27 -11.79
N ASP A 79 21.14 -11.09 -11.53
CA ASP A 79 21.36 -10.04 -12.53
C ASP A 79 22.81 -9.58 -12.46
N GLY A 80 23.38 -9.17 -13.59
CA GLY A 80 24.75 -8.69 -13.68
C GLY A 80 25.42 -9.05 -14.99
N SER A 81 26.22 -8.11 -15.50
CA SER A 81 26.99 -8.27 -16.75
C SER A 81 27.96 -9.45 -16.70
N THR A 82 28.59 -9.70 -15.54
CA THR A 82 29.52 -10.84 -15.39
C THR A 82 28.79 -12.16 -15.58
N TYR A 83 27.65 -12.36 -14.89
CA TYR A 83 26.84 -13.58 -15.05
C TYR A 83 26.28 -13.70 -16.48
N LYS A 84 25.88 -12.58 -17.08
CA LYS A 84 25.26 -12.51 -18.42
C LYS A 84 26.21 -12.83 -19.56
N TYR A 85 27.43 -12.30 -19.50
CA TYR A 85 28.34 -12.28 -20.65
C TYR A 85 29.51 -13.26 -20.51
N HIS A 86 29.78 -13.78 -19.30
CA HIS A 86 30.85 -14.73 -19.09
C HIS A 86 30.38 -16.18 -19.38
N PRO A 87 30.98 -16.88 -20.35
CA PRO A 87 30.44 -18.13 -20.90
C PRO A 87 30.29 -19.27 -19.89
N PHE A 88 31.21 -19.38 -18.94
CA PHE A 88 31.23 -20.48 -17.94
C PHE A 88 30.74 -20.10 -16.55
N PHE A 89 30.34 -18.84 -16.34
CA PHE A 89 30.08 -18.36 -14.99
C PHE A 89 28.81 -19.00 -14.40
N ASP A 90 27.75 -19.11 -15.19
CA ASP A 90 26.51 -19.80 -14.82
C ASP A 90 26.78 -21.26 -14.41
N HIS A 91 27.58 -21.97 -15.21
CA HIS A 91 27.95 -23.36 -14.94
C HIS A 91 28.77 -23.50 -13.65
N TRP A 92 29.85 -22.71 -13.50
CA TRP A 92 30.71 -22.79 -12.30
C TRP A 92 29.97 -22.41 -11.03
N VAL A 93 29.11 -21.39 -11.07
CA VAL A 93 28.28 -21.02 -9.92
C VAL A 93 27.31 -22.15 -9.61
N THR A 94 26.57 -22.65 -10.60
CA THR A 94 25.58 -23.70 -10.39
C THR A 94 26.20 -24.97 -9.81
N ASP A 95 27.34 -25.41 -10.36
CA ASP A 95 28.04 -26.60 -9.89
C ASP A 95 28.55 -26.42 -8.46
N LYS A 96 29.19 -25.28 -8.16
CA LYS A 96 29.69 -25.02 -6.81
C LYS A 96 28.56 -24.85 -5.79
N VAL A 97 27.41 -24.28 -6.17
CA VAL A 97 26.25 -24.23 -5.26
C VAL A 97 25.72 -25.65 -4.98
N LYS A 98 25.65 -26.53 -5.98
CA LYS A 98 25.25 -27.94 -5.78
C LYS A 98 26.19 -28.68 -4.84
N GLU A 99 27.48 -28.39 -4.89
CA GLU A 99 28.47 -28.98 -3.97
C GLU A 99 28.31 -28.50 -2.52
N LEU A 100 27.80 -27.28 -2.31
CA LEU A 100 27.75 -26.62 -0.99
C LEU A 100 26.37 -26.67 -0.32
N ILE A 101 25.32 -27.04 -1.04
CA ILE A 101 23.96 -27.07 -0.51
C ILE A 101 23.69 -28.32 0.33
N ASP A 102 22.89 -28.19 1.39
CA ASP A 102 22.49 -29.33 2.21
C ASP A 102 21.71 -30.37 1.37
N PRO A 103 21.92 -31.67 1.61
CA PRO A 103 21.22 -32.73 0.89
C PRO A 103 19.70 -32.60 1.05
N GLY A 104 18.98 -32.76 -0.07
CA GLY A 104 17.52 -32.68 -0.11
C GLY A 104 16.94 -31.29 -0.40
N LEU A 105 17.79 -30.26 -0.55
CA LEU A 105 17.36 -28.94 -1.01
C LEU A 105 17.44 -28.84 -2.55
N GLU A 106 16.31 -28.49 -3.16
CA GLU A 106 16.23 -28.21 -4.60
C GLU A 106 16.31 -26.71 -4.86
N PHE A 107 17.17 -26.29 -5.80
CA PHE A 107 17.28 -24.91 -6.23
C PHE A 107 17.40 -24.78 -7.75
N LYS A 108 17.02 -23.62 -8.28
CA LYS A 108 17.25 -23.23 -9.68
C LYS A 108 17.71 -21.79 -9.74
N ILE A 109 18.78 -21.54 -10.49
CA ILE A 109 19.24 -20.19 -10.78
C ILE A 109 18.58 -19.70 -12.07
N VAL A 110 18.11 -18.46 -12.06
CA VAL A 110 17.46 -17.82 -13.21
C VAL A 110 18.05 -16.45 -13.42
N GLN A 111 18.45 -16.17 -14.65
CA GLN A 111 18.92 -14.84 -15.03
C GLN A 111 17.74 -13.90 -15.25
N THR A 112 17.75 -12.76 -14.57
CA THR A 112 16.76 -11.69 -14.79
C THR A 112 17.32 -10.62 -15.72
N GLY A 113 16.52 -10.15 -16.68
CA GLY A 113 16.95 -9.12 -17.63
C GLY A 113 16.87 -7.69 -17.09
N ASP A 114 15.95 -7.42 -16.19
CA ASP A 114 15.79 -6.15 -15.46
C ASP A 114 15.01 -6.43 -14.16
N GLY A 115 15.73 -6.83 -13.12
CA GLY A 115 15.14 -7.08 -11.81
C GLY A 115 14.82 -5.80 -11.04
N SER A 116 15.70 -4.80 -11.16
CA SER A 116 15.64 -3.56 -10.38
C SER A 116 14.47 -2.67 -10.79
N GLY A 117 14.25 -2.47 -12.09
CA GLY A 117 13.16 -1.63 -12.59
C GLY A 117 11.78 -2.22 -12.28
N LYS A 118 11.61 -3.52 -12.56
CA LYS A 118 10.36 -4.25 -12.29
C LYS A 118 10.05 -4.33 -10.80
N GLY A 119 11.06 -4.57 -9.97
CA GLY A 119 10.92 -4.58 -8.51
C GLY A 119 10.47 -3.23 -7.96
N ALA A 120 11.12 -2.15 -8.38
CA ALA A 120 10.77 -0.80 -7.95
C ALA A 120 9.33 -0.41 -8.36
N ALA A 121 8.93 -0.73 -9.59
CA ALA A 121 7.57 -0.47 -10.08
C ALA A 121 6.52 -1.24 -9.26
N LEU A 122 6.80 -2.51 -8.93
CA LEU A 122 5.89 -3.32 -8.11
C LEU A 122 5.72 -2.74 -6.71
N ILE A 123 6.82 -2.36 -6.06
CA ILE A 123 6.78 -1.73 -4.72
C ILE A 123 6.01 -0.41 -4.78
N ALA A 124 6.28 0.45 -5.78
CA ALA A 124 5.57 1.71 -5.96
C ALA A 124 4.05 1.50 -6.15
N ALA A 125 3.65 0.49 -6.92
CA ALA A 125 2.24 0.12 -7.10
C ALA A 125 1.60 -0.35 -5.79
N ILE A 126 2.30 -1.16 -4.99
CA ILE A 126 1.82 -1.64 -3.69
C ILE A 126 1.66 -0.45 -2.71
N VAL A 127 2.67 0.42 -2.60
CA VAL A 127 2.62 1.59 -1.72
C VAL A 127 1.46 2.50 -2.10
N THR A 128 1.26 2.76 -3.40
CA THR A 128 0.15 3.58 -3.89
C THR A 128 -1.21 2.95 -3.57
N ARG A 129 -1.32 1.63 -3.69
CA ARG A 129 -2.55 0.90 -3.34
C ARG A 129 -2.87 0.96 -1.85
N VAL A 130 -1.88 0.75 -0.99
CA VAL A 130 -2.04 0.81 0.47
C VAL A 130 -2.47 2.22 0.89
N LYS A 131 -1.78 3.26 0.41
CA LYS A 131 -2.15 4.66 0.71
C LYS A 131 -3.59 5.00 0.29
N ARG A 132 -3.99 4.62 -0.92
CA ARG A 132 -5.38 4.85 -1.40
C ARG A 132 -6.41 4.10 -0.55
N ALA A 133 -6.10 2.88 -0.11
CA ALA A 133 -6.98 2.13 0.77
C ALA A 133 -7.11 2.80 2.15
N GLU A 134 -6.01 3.29 2.71
CA GLU A 134 -6.01 4.04 3.98
C GLU A 134 -6.78 5.37 3.87
N GLU A 135 -6.56 6.14 2.80
CA GLU A 135 -7.30 7.38 2.54
C GLU A 135 -8.80 7.13 2.36
N LYS A 136 -9.18 6.06 1.65
CA LYS A 136 -10.58 5.68 1.51
C LYS A 136 -11.18 5.29 2.86
N ARG A 137 -10.48 4.51 3.68
CA ARG A 137 -10.95 4.13 5.02
C ARG A 137 -11.18 5.36 5.91
N LYS A 138 -10.28 6.35 5.88
CA LYS A 138 -10.44 7.62 6.61
C LYS A 138 -11.66 8.39 6.12
N LYS A 139 -11.84 8.53 4.80
CA LYS A 139 -13.01 9.21 4.22
C LYS A 139 -14.32 8.50 4.55
N ASP A 140 -14.33 7.17 4.50
CA ASP A 140 -15.50 6.35 4.83
C ASP A 140 -15.86 6.50 6.33
N GLU A 141 -14.86 6.58 7.20
CA GLU A 141 -15.03 6.82 8.64
C GLU A 141 -15.51 8.24 8.95
N GLU A 142 -14.91 9.26 8.32
CA GLU A 142 -15.36 10.65 8.39
C GLU A 142 -16.80 10.80 7.90
N ALA A 143 -17.14 10.17 6.76
CA ALA A 143 -18.49 10.21 6.21
C ALA A 143 -19.51 9.49 7.12
N ARG A 144 -19.11 8.42 7.82
CA ARG A 144 -19.97 7.74 8.80
C ARG A 144 -20.28 8.66 9.98
N LEU A 145 -19.25 9.29 10.55
CA LEU A 145 -19.41 10.24 11.67
C LEU A 145 -20.27 11.45 11.26
N LEU A 146 -20.09 11.96 10.05
CA LEU A 146 -20.90 13.09 9.54
C LEU A 146 -22.36 12.70 9.34
N ARG A 147 -22.65 11.46 8.93
CA ARG A 147 -24.02 10.93 8.81
C ARG A 147 -24.66 10.74 10.18
N GLU A 148 -23.93 10.16 11.13
CA GLU A 148 -24.40 9.99 12.51
C GLU A 148 -24.74 11.34 13.15
N ALA A 149 -23.86 12.34 13.03
CA ALA A 149 -24.11 13.69 13.54
C ALA A 149 -25.31 14.38 12.87
N ALA A 150 -25.48 14.22 11.55
CA ALA A 150 -26.61 14.78 10.83
C ALA A 150 -27.94 14.10 11.21
N GLU A 151 -27.93 12.79 11.49
CA GLU A 151 -29.09 12.07 12.00
C GLU A 151 -29.45 12.50 13.41
N GLU A 152 -28.47 12.68 14.30
CA GLU A 152 -28.69 13.22 15.65
C GLU A 152 -29.25 14.65 15.60
N GLU A 153 -28.70 15.52 14.76
CA GLU A 153 -29.20 16.89 14.62
C GLU A 153 -30.64 16.91 14.09
N LYS A 154 -30.98 16.06 13.12
CA LYS A 154 -32.35 15.90 12.64
C LYS A 154 -33.28 15.39 13.74
N ARG A 155 -32.85 14.43 14.56
CA ARG A 155 -33.63 13.95 15.72
C ARG A 155 -33.87 15.07 16.72
N ARG A 156 -32.84 15.87 17.04
CA ARG A 156 -32.97 17.00 17.97
C ARG A 156 -33.92 18.07 17.45
N ARG A 157 -33.82 18.43 16.17
CA ARG A 157 -34.76 19.38 15.53
C ARG A 157 -36.20 18.87 15.52
N ALA A 158 -36.41 17.59 15.22
CA ALA A 158 -37.73 16.99 15.24
C ALA A 158 -38.31 16.93 16.66
N GLU A 159 -37.48 16.67 17.67
CA GLU A 159 -37.89 16.68 19.08
C GLU A 159 -38.23 18.09 19.56
N GLU A 160 -37.39 19.09 19.24
CA GLU A 160 -37.65 20.51 19.49
C GLU A 160 -38.97 20.97 18.82
N GLU A 161 -39.21 20.56 17.57
CA GLU A 161 -40.44 20.88 16.83
C GLU A 161 -41.69 20.23 17.47
N ARG A 162 -41.61 18.96 17.88
CA ARG A 162 -42.71 18.28 18.60
C ARG A 162 -43.06 18.97 19.91
N LEU A 163 -42.06 19.31 20.72
CA LEU A 163 -42.27 20.03 21.98
C LEU A 163 -42.91 21.41 21.75
N ARG A 164 -42.54 22.09 20.66
CA ARG A 164 -43.10 23.39 20.30
C ARG A 164 -44.57 23.29 19.90
N LEU A 165 -44.94 22.27 19.13
CA LEU A 165 -46.34 21.98 18.77
C LEU A 165 -47.17 21.61 20.00
N GLU A 166 -46.66 20.76 20.89
CA GLU A 166 -47.35 20.41 22.15
C GLU A 166 -47.54 21.64 23.05
N ALA A 167 -46.58 22.57 23.10
CA ALA A 167 -46.72 23.80 23.86
C ALA A 167 -47.78 24.74 23.26
N GLU A 168 -47.79 24.93 21.94
CA GLU A 168 -48.84 25.71 21.25
C GLU A 168 -50.23 25.08 21.45
N GLU A 169 -50.34 23.76 21.42
CA GLU A 169 -51.62 23.06 21.67
C GLU A 169 -52.11 23.29 23.10
N ARG A 170 -51.24 23.15 24.11
CA ARG A 170 -51.57 23.47 25.51
C ARG A 170 -51.96 24.93 25.70
N GLU A 171 -51.32 25.86 24.99
CA GLU A 171 -51.71 27.28 25.05
C GLU A 171 -53.09 27.52 24.43
N ARG A 172 -53.40 26.88 23.29
CA ARG A 172 -54.74 26.95 22.68
C ARG A 172 -55.82 26.36 23.59
N GLU A 173 -55.54 25.24 24.24
CA GLU A 173 -56.45 24.65 25.21
C GLU A 173 -56.72 25.59 26.38
N LYS A 174 -55.68 26.19 26.97
CA LYS A 174 -55.81 27.19 28.04
C LYS A 174 -56.61 28.41 27.60
N GLN A 175 -56.34 28.95 26.40
CA GLN A 175 -57.10 30.07 25.86
C GLN A 175 -58.57 29.72 25.67
N ALA A 176 -58.88 28.52 25.15
CA ALA A 176 -60.26 28.06 24.99
C ALA A 176 -60.96 27.82 26.34
N GLU A 177 -60.22 27.41 27.38
CA GLU A 177 -60.72 27.26 28.74
C GLU A 177 -60.99 28.62 29.39
N GLU A 178 -60.05 29.57 29.27
CA GLU A 178 -60.22 30.95 29.72
C GLU A 178 -61.40 31.64 29.01
N GLU A 179 -61.56 31.43 27.70
CA GLU A 179 -62.68 31.97 26.93
C GLU A 179 -64.01 31.34 27.35
N ARG A 180 -64.04 30.03 27.62
CA ARG A 180 -65.22 29.35 28.20
C ARG A 180 -65.58 29.88 29.59
N SER A 181 -64.58 30.10 30.43
CA SER A 181 -64.76 30.67 31.76
C SER A 181 -65.32 32.08 31.68
N ARG A 182 -64.77 32.94 30.81
CA ARG A 182 -65.29 34.30 30.55
C ARG A 182 -66.74 34.29 30.09
N LYS A 183 -67.09 33.45 29.10
CA LYS A 183 -68.48 33.33 28.61
C LYS A 183 -69.43 32.84 29.71
N MET A 184 -69.00 31.91 30.56
CA MET A 184 -69.80 31.45 31.71
C MET A 184 -70.02 32.57 32.73
N THR A 185 -68.97 33.34 33.07
CA THR A 185 -69.08 34.49 33.97
C THR A 185 -70.00 35.58 33.41
N GLU A 186 -69.91 35.87 32.11
CA GLU A 186 -70.78 36.83 31.43
C GLU A 186 -72.25 36.38 31.41
N LEU A 187 -72.51 35.08 31.20
CA LEU A 187 -73.87 34.51 31.31
C LEU A 187 -74.44 34.61 32.72
N LEU A 188 -73.63 34.39 33.74
CA LEU A 188 -74.01 34.53 35.15
C LEU A 188 -74.33 35.99 35.49
N SER A 189 -73.56 36.97 35.01
CA SER A 189 -73.86 38.40 35.23
C SER A 189 -75.15 38.83 34.53
N TYR A 190 -75.42 38.34 33.31
CA TYR A 190 -76.71 38.54 32.64
C TYR A 190 -77.90 37.95 33.42
N GLY A 191 -77.67 36.84 34.13
CA GLY A 191 -78.66 36.26 35.05
C GLY A 191 -78.89 37.10 36.31
N GLU A 192 -77.82 37.63 36.91
CA GLU A 192 -77.90 38.54 38.06
C GLU A 192 -78.56 39.88 37.72
N ASP A 193 -78.35 40.41 36.51
CA ASP A 193 -79.00 41.64 36.04
C ASP A 193 -80.50 41.43 35.79
N ARG A 194 -80.94 40.25 35.32
CA ARG A 194 -82.38 39.91 35.29
C ARG A 194 -83.00 39.81 36.68
N VAL A 195 -82.30 39.23 37.65
CA VAL A 195 -82.81 39.14 39.04
C VAL A 195 -82.89 40.53 39.67
N LYS A 196 -81.97 41.44 39.34
CA LYS A 196 -82.03 42.86 39.74
C LYS A 196 -83.15 43.63 39.03
N GLU A 197 -83.43 43.36 37.76
CA GLU A 197 -84.60 43.92 37.05
C GLU A 197 -85.93 43.39 37.63
N GLU A 198 -86.01 42.11 37.99
CA GLU A 198 -87.19 41.51 38.64
C GLU A 198 -87.37 42.00 40.09
N GLN A 199 -86.29 42.23 40.85
CA GLN A 199 -86.36 42.86 42.18
C GLN A 199 -86.73 44.36 42.11
N ASN A 200 -86.24 45.11 41.13
CA ASN A 200 -86.67 46.51 40.92
C ASN A 200 -88.14 46.61 40.45
N HIS A 201 -88.66 45.58 39.79
CA HIS A 201 -90.07 45.53 39.42
C HIS A 201 -90.98 45.26 40.64
N TYR A 202 -90.47 44.57 41.68
CA TYR A 202 -91.21 44.37 42.93
C TYR A 202 -91.10 45.56 43.91
N ILE A 203 -90.04 46.38 43.84
CA ILE A 203 -89.87 47.55 44.73
C ILE A 203 -90.63 48.79 44.23
N THR A 204 -91.01 48.87 42.94
CA THR A 204 -91.80 50.00 42.38
C THR A 204 -93.32 49.84 42.51
N LEU A 205 -93.80 48.84 43.25
CA LEU A 205 -95.23 48.64 43.60
C LEU A 205 -95.56 49.00 45.05
N GLU A 206 -94.57 49.45 45.84
CA GLU A 206 -94.74 50.04 47.17
C GLU A 206 -94.09 51.44 47.19
N ASP A 207 -94.71 52.39 46.48
CA ASP A 207 -94.78 53.83 46.81
C ASP A 207 -95.80 54.54 45.90
#